data_AF-A0A928IMN8-F1
#
_entry.id   AF-A0A928IMN8-F1
#
_cell.length_a   1.000
_cell.length_b   1.000
_cell.length_c   1.000
_cell.angle_alpha   90.00
_cell.angle_beta   90.00
_cell.angle_gamma   90.00
#
_symmetry.space_group_name_H-M   'P 1'
#
loop_
_entity.id
_entity.type
_entity.pdbx_description
1 polymer ?
#
loop_
_entity_poly.entity_id
_entity_poly.type
_entity_poly.pdbx_seq_one_letter_code
_entity_poly.pdbx_strand_id
1 'polypeptide(L)'
;MAFWGIDLTQSDEFCEVYDEYIDLYDAGSDPSVITPFLLEKYCSRFNGEQNLPHNVYFALAKAEWTLGTQSEAILLRVNEIIDRDENIMYYRSLGFSKAELAERKDKLLQFQKALKTKRKTLRKRKVSAHNKIKRLSKGTVSWYEAEEAYYGFVVLDAVYEGRLLAVTEKLSSPPKSNEEVLNSPVLTVIWLFLRNVPKGNHDVGTVEIKGNYNGRAGVFLCKPISFGINFSFNLDECHRRVLLDFPEHKVRDLLNEENVPIKFFCEETAENETKMVLELMHNPASNFAKEMIRKSVYLETFFH
;
A
#
# COMPACT_ATOMS: atom_id res chain seq x y z
N MET A 1 -27.18 17.44 -12.11
CA MET A 1 -26.02 18.22 -12.59
C MET A 1 -25.60 19.12 -11.45
N ALA A 2 -24.61 18.71 -10.65
CA ALA A 2 -24.28 19.37 -9.38
C ALA A 2 -23.34 20.55 -9.62
N PHE A 3 -23.61 21.62 -8.89
CA PHE A 3 -22.95 22.92 -8.95
C PHE A 3 -21.52 22.80 -8.41
N TRP A 4 -20.53 23.03 -9.28
CA TRP A 4 -19.11 23.10 -8.92
C TRP A 4 -18.90 24.28 -7.98
N GLY A 5 -18.48 23.99 -6.75
CA GLY A 5 -18.40 25.03 -5.74
C GLY A 5 -17.24 26.01 -5.95
N ILE A 6 -17.36 27.18 -5.31
CA ILE A 6 -16.52 28.37 -5.50
C ILE A 6 -15.15 28.22 -4.82
N ASP A 7 -15.00 27.23 -3.93
CA ASP A 7 -13.77 26.99 -3.19
C ASP A 7 -12.64 26.42 -4.08
N LEU A 8 -11.39 26.68 -3.70
CA LEU A 8 -10.20 26.15 -4.37
C LEU A 8 -10.18 24.62 -4.32
N THR A 9 -10.61 24.03 -3.20
CA THR A 9 -10.65 22.58 -2.97
C THR A 9 -11.87 21.89 -3.58
N GLN A 10 -12.67 22.59 -4.38
CA GLN A 10 -13.84 22.04 -5.07
C GLN A 10 -13.60 21.88 -6.58
N SER A 11 -12.40 22.23 -7.06
CA SER A 11 -11.94 21.88 -8.41
C SER A 11 -11.37 20.47 -8.40
N ASP A 12 -11.85 19.62 -9.31
CA ASP A 12 -11.33 18.27 -9.47
C ASP A 12 -9.84 18.28 -9.79
N GLU A 13 -9.40 19.19 -10.66
CA GLU A 13 -7.99 19.34 -11.02
C GLU A 13 -7.14 19.69 -9.80
N PHE A 14 -7.67 20.53 -8.90
CA PHE A 14 -6.99 20.88 -7.67
C PHE A 14 -6.80 19.64 -6.77
N CYS A 15 -7.88 18.89 -6.57
CA CYS A 15 -7.87 17.71 -5.71
C CYS A 15 -6.97 16.61 -6.27
N GLU A 16 -7.08 16.31 -7.56
CA GLU A 16 -6.23 15.34 -8.26
C GLU A 16 -4.74 15.65 -8.08
N VAL A 17 -4.32 16.88 -8.38
CA VAL A 17 -2.91 17.29 -8.29
C VAL A 17 -2.42 17.26 -6.84
N TYR A 18 -3.23 17.74 -5.91
CA TYR A 18 -2.86 17.77 -4.49
C TYR A 18 -2.70 16.36 -3.93
N ASP A 19 -3.65 15.46 -4.20
CA ASP A 19 -3.60 14.08 -3.71
C ASP A 19 -2.44 13.32 -4.36
N GLU A 20 -2.22 13.47 -5.68
CA GLU A 20 -1.09 12.83 -6.37
C GLU A 20 0.26 13.31 -5.82
N TYR A 21 0.41 14.62 -5.53
CA TYR A 21 1.62 15.16 -4.92
C TYR A 21 1.87 14.49 -3.56
N ILE A 22 0.84 14.42 -2.72
CA ILE A 22 0.93 13.85 -1.39
C ILE A 22 1.25 12.35 -1.43
N ASP A 23 0.67 11.61 -2.38
CA ASP A 23 0.92 10.19 -2.57
C ASP A 23 2.37 9.92 -3.02
N LEU A 24 2.88 10.68 -3.99
CA LEU A 24 4.29 10.60 -4.41
C LEU A 24 5.25 10.95 -3.28
N TYR A 25 4.91 11.99 -2.51
CA TYR A 25 5.67 12.36 -1.33
C TYR A 25 5.61 11.25 -0.27
N ASP A 26 4.47 10.64 -0.01
CA ASP A 26 4.34 9.53 0.95
C ASP A 26 5.03 8.24 0.46
N ALA A 27 5.15 8.05 -0.86
CA ALA A 27 5.80 6.92 -1.49
C ALA A 27 7.33 6.92 -1.34
N GLY A 28 7.99 8.07 -1.26
CA GLY A 28 9.46 8.08 -1.20
C GLY A 28 10.10 9.27 -1.89
N SER A 29 9.40 9.88 -2.84
CA SER A 29 9.95 10.88 -3.74
C SER A 29 10.26 12.20 -3.04
N ASP A 30 11.28 12.89 -3.54
CA ASP A 30 11.70 14.21 -3.05
C ASP A 30 10.82 15.32 -3.68
N PRO A 31 10.37 16.32 -2.91
CA PRO A 31 9.62 17.47 -3.41
C PRO A 31 10.24 18.16 -4.63
N SER A 32 11.58 18.23 -4.73
CA SER A 32 12.27 18.86 -5.87
C SER A 32 12.09 18.09 -7.18
N VAL A 33 11.72 16.81 -7.11
CA VAL A 33 11.46 15.93 -8.26
C VAL A 33 9.97 15.83 -8.55
N ILE A 34 9.12 15.85 -7.52
CA ILE A 34 7.66 15.75 -7.65
C ILE A 34 7.09 16.96 -8.40
N THR A 35 7.48 18.18 -8.02
CA THR A 35 6.96 19.41 -8.62
C THR A 35 7.20 19.47 -10.14
N PRO A 36 8.44 19.32 -10.67
CA PRO A 36 8.65 19.35 -12.11
C PRO A 36 7.96 18.20 -12.85
N PHE A 37 7.92 16.99 -12.26
CA PHE A 37 7.21 15.84 -12.82
C PHE A 37 5.71 16.12 -13.03
N LEU A 38 5.04 16.67 -12.01
CA LEU A 38 3.62 17.01 -12.11
C LEU A 38 3.37 18.15 -13.08
N LEU A 39 4.23 19.17 -13.12
CA LEU A 39 4.12 20.24 -14.11
C LEU A 39 4.22 19.67 -15.53
N GLU A 40 5.20 18.83 -15.83
CA GLU A 40 5.36 18.23 -17.16
C GLU A 40 4.15 17.35 -17.55
N LYS A 41 3.67 16.52 -16.62
CA LYS A 41 2.51 15.64 -16.81
C LYS A 41 1.25 16.44 -17.19
N TYR A 42 0.95 17.49 -16.43
CA TYR A 42 -0.24 18.30 -16.66
C TYR A 42 -0.07 19.27 -17.85
N CYS A 43 1.14 19.81 -18.10
CA CYS A 43 1.44 20.57 -19.32
C CYS A 43 1.20 19.75 -20.59
N SER A 44 1.61 18.48 -20.58
CA SER A 44 1.36 17.55 -21.69
C SER A 44 -0.13 17.27 -21.90
N ARG A 45 -0.90 17.20 -20.81
CA ARG A 45 -2.36 16.98 -20.85
C ARG A 45 -3.13 18.18 -21.44
N PHE A 46 -2.62 19.40 -21.26
CA PHE A 46 -3.31 20.64 -21.65
C PHE A 46 -2.65 21.39 -22.83
N ASN A 47 -1.80 20.72 -23.61
CA ASN A 47 -1.12 21.30 -24.78
C ASN A 47 -0.28 22.57 -24.46
N GLY A 48 0.52 22.52 -23.38
CA GLY A 48 1.57 23.51 -23.09
C GLY A 48 1.35 24.40 -21.87
N GLU A 49 2.41 25.07 -21.40
CA GLU A 49 2.44 25.88 -20.16
C GLU A 49 1.44 27.02 -20.11
N GLN A 50 1.10 27.62 -21.26
CA GLN A 50 0.15 28.74 -21.36
C GLN A 50 -1.30 28.32 -21.09
N ASN A 51 -1.61 27.04 -21.28
CA ASN A 51 -2.95 26.48 -21.07
C ASN A 51 -3.05 25.72 -19.75
N LEU A 52 -1.99 25.72 -18.92
CA LEU A 52 -2.01 24.98 -17.68
C LEU A 52 -3.07 25.58 -16.74
N PRO A 53 -4.04 24.79 -16.23
CA PRO A 53 -5.07 25.33 -15.36
C PRO A 53 -4.46 25.96 -14.12
N HIS A 54 -4.89 27.17 -13.77
CA HIS A 54 -4.45 27.88 -12.56
C HIS A 54 -4.57 27.03 -11.28
N ASN A 55 -5.57 26.15 -11.23
CA ASN A 55 -5.83 25.26 -10.11
C ASN A 55 -4.66 24.26 -9.88
N VAL A 56 -3.90 23.90 -10.91
CA VAL A 56 -2.68 23.07 -10.78
C VAL A 56 -1.62 23.81 -9.94
N TYR A 57 -1.34 25.07 -10.28
CA TYR A 57 -0.38 25.89 -9.52
C TYR A 57 -0.84 26.10 -8.06
N PHE A 58 -2.13 26.32 -7.84
CA PHE A 58 -2.67 26.45 -6.48
C PHE A 58 -2.54 25.15 -5.69
N ALA A 59 -2.77 23.99 -6.32
CA ALA A 59 -2.63 22.69 -5.68
C ALA A 59 -1.17 22.41 -5.28
N LEU A 60 -0.22 22.64 -6.19
CA LEU A 60 1.22 22.51 -5.92
C LEU A 60 1.67 23.42 -4.78
N ALA A 61 1.29 24.70 -4.82
CA ALA A 61 1.63 25.65 -3.76
C ALA A 61 1.07 25.23 -2.39
N LYS A 62 -0.16 24.70 -2.35
CA LYS A 62 -0.76 24.19 -1.11
C LYS A 62 -0.06 22.94 -0.62
N ALA A 63 0.31 22.02 -1.51
CA ALA A 63 1.02 20.80 -1.16
C ALA A 63 2.40 21.13 -0.58
N GLU A 64 3.19 21.96 -1.26
CA GLU A 64 4.51 22.39 -0.79
C GLU A 64 4.43 23.17 0.54
N TRP A 65 3.45 24.07 0.70
CA TRP A 65 3.22 24.76 1.98
C TRP A 65 2.83 23.80 3.11
N THR A 66 2.11 22.72 2.79
CA THR A 66 1.72 21.70 3.77
C THR A 66 2.90 20.88 4.28
N LEU A 67 3.89 20.66 3.41
CA LEU A 67 5.12 19.93 3.73
C LEU A 67 6.24 20.83 4.25
N GLY A 68 6.14 22.15 4.04
CA GLY A 68 7.17 23.12 4.41
C GLY A 68 8.33 23.22 3.40
N THR A 69 8.09 22.79 2.16
CA THR A 69 9.09 22.73 1.07
C THR A 69 8.70 23.65 -0.09
N GLN A 70 8.23 24.85 0.23
CA GLN A 70 7.77 25.82 -0.77
C GLN A 70 8.88 26.21 -1.75
N SER A 71 8.59 26.00 -3.03
CA SER A 71 9.39 26.49 -4.14
C SER A 71 9.09 27.96 -4.39
N GLU A 72 10.14 28.77 -4.50
CA GLU A 72 10.01 30.20 -4.82
C GLU A 72 9.36 30.41 -6.20
N ALA A 73 9.66 29.53 -7.16
CA ALA A 73 9.10 29.59 -8.52
C ALA A 73 7.57 29.40 -8.52
N ILE A 74 7.08 28.40 -7.79
CA ILE A 74 5.64 28.12 -7.68
C ILE A 74 4.93 29.24 -6.92
N LEU A 75 5.54 29.72 -5.83
CA LEU A 75 4.97 30.82 -5.04
C LEU A 75 4.87 32.11 -5.86
N LEU A 76 5.91 32.45 -6.61
CA LEU A 76 5.92 33.63 -7.49
C LEU A 76 4.81 33.52 -8.54
N ARG A 77 4.69 32.36 -9.20
CA ARG A 77 3.66 32.14 -10.22
C ARG A 77 2.25 32.25 -9.65
N VAL A 78 2.00 31.70 -8.46
CA VAL A 78 0.69 31.82 -7.78
C VAL A 78 0.38 33.27 -7.43
N ASN A 79 1.36 34.04 -6.95
CA ASN A 79 1.17 35.47 -6.68
C ASN A 79 0.84 36.25 -7.95
N GLU A 80 1.53 36.00 -9.06
CA GLU A 80 1.21 36.65 -10.34
C GLU A 80 -0.23 36.40 -10.79
N ILE A 81 -0.68 35.14 -10.72
CA ILE A 81 -2.05 34.75 -11.12
C ILE A 81 -3.10 35.48 -10.27
N ILE A 82 -2.85 35.63 -8.96
CA ILE A 82 -3.77 36.28 -8.02
C ILE A 82 -3.74 37.80 -8.19
N ASP A 83 -2.55 38.40 -8.25
CA ASP A 83 -2.37 39.86 -8.30
C ASP A 83 -2.88 40.45 -9.63
N ARG A 84 -2.79 39.68 -10.72
CA ARG A 84 -3.34 40.04 -12.04
C ARG A 84 -4.80 39.67 -12.24
N ASP A 85 -5.45 39.07 -11.23
CA ASP A 85 -6.81 38.55 -11.32
C ASP A 85 -7.02 37.56 -12.50
N GLU A 86 -5.96 36.87 -12.98
CA GLU A 86 -6.01 35.96 -14.14
C GLU A 86 -7.02 34.83 -13.91
N ASN A 87 -7.05 34.29 -12.69
CA ASN A 87 -8.05 33.27 -12.32
C ASN A 87 -9.48 33.82 -12.31
N ILE A 88 -9.68 35.06 -11.86
CA ILE A 88 -11.00 35.70 -11.85
C ILE A 88 -11.48 35.99 -13.27
N MET A 89 -10.59 36.40 -14.18
CA MET A 89 -10.92 36.59 -15.59
C MET A 89 -11.34 35.27 -16.26
N TYR A 90 -10.65 34.17 -15.95
CA TYR A 90 -11.02 32.84 -16.43
C TYR A 90 -12.44 32.45 -15.99
N TYR A 91 -12.75 32.53 -14.70
CA TYR A 91 -14.09 32.20 -14.19
C TYR A 91 -15.18 33.17 -14.69
N ARG A 92 -14.83 34.45 -14.95
CA ARG A 92 -15.74 35.39 -15.60
C ARG A 92 -16.11 34.93 -17.01
N SER A 93 -15.14 34.39 -17.77
CA SER A 93 -15.41 33.88 -19.12
C SER A 93 -16.31 32.63 -19.13
N LEU A 94 -16.30 31.85 -18.04
CA LEU A 94 -17.19 30.70 -17.83
C LEU A 94 -18.61 31.09 -17.40
N GLY A 95 -18.90 32.39 -17.22
CA GLY A 95 -20.26 32.87 -16.93
C GLY A 95 -20.61 32.96 -15.44
N PHE A 96 -19.63 32.91 -14.53
CA PHE A 96 -19.87 33.08 -13.10
C PHE A 96 -20.42 34.48 -12.77
N SER A 97 -21.32 34.54 -11.79
CA SER A 97 -21.92 35.79 -11.34
C SER A 97 -20.93 36.68 -10.58
N LYS A 98 -21.22 37.98 -10.50
CA LYS A 98 -20.37 38.93 -9.77
C LYS A 98 -20.19 38.57 -8.29
N ALA A 99 -21.22 38.00 -7.66
CA ALA A 99 -21.17 37.58 -6.26
C ALA A 99 -20.19 36.41 -6.07
N GLU A 100 -20.24 35.41 -6.95
CA GLU A 100 -19.36 34.24 -6.90
C GLU A 100 -17.90 34.62 -7.20
N LEU A 101 -17.69 35.53 -8.15
CA LEU A 101 -16.35 36.06 -8.44
C LEU A 101 -15.77 36.84 -7.25
N ALA A 102 -16.61 37.58 -6.51
CA ALA A 102 -16.19 38.29 -5.31
C ALA A 102 -15.82 37.31 -4.18
N GLU A 103 -16.64 36.27 -3.96
CA GLU A 103 -16.34 35.21 -3.00
C GLU A 103 -15.04 34.48 -3.36
N ARG A 104 -14.85 34.13 -4.63
CA ARG A 104 -13.63 33.49 -5.11
C ARG A 104 -12.40 34.36 -4.90
N LYS A 105 -12.51 35.66 -5.16
CA LYS A 105 -11.41 36.62 -4.95
C LYS A 105 -11.02 36.70 -3.48
N ASP A 106 -12.00 36.74 -2.57
CA ASP A 106 -11.71 36.73 -1.13
C ASP A 106 -10.99 35.45 -0.70
N LYS A 107 -11.43 34.28 -1.18
CA LYS A 107 -10.75 33.00 -0.93
C LYS A 107 -9.32 32.98 -1.48
N LEU A 108 -9.07 33.51 -2.67
CA LEU A 108 -7.72 33.62 -3.24
C LEU A 108 -6.81 34.51 -2.38
N LEU A 109 -7.31 35.64 -1.88
CA LEU A 109 -6.55 36.52 -0.98
C LEU A 109 -6.27 35.85 0.37
N GLN A 110 -7.22 35.12 0.93
CA GLN A 110 -7.02 34.33 2.14
C GLN A 110 -5.96 33.24 1.91
N PHE A 111 -6.02 32.55 0.77
CA PHE A 111 -5.05 31.55 0.36
C PHE A 111 -3.64 32.15 0.23
N GLN A 112 -3.51 33.29 -0.46
CA GLN A 112 -2.24 34.00 -0.61
C GLN A 112 -1.64 34.40 0.75
N LYS A 113 -2.46 34.89 1.69
CA LYS A 113 -2.04 35.21 3.05
C LYS A 113 -1.58 33.98 3.82
N ALA A 114 -2.28 32.86 3.66
CA ALA A 114 -1.89 31.59 4.29
C ALA A 114 -0.53 31.10 3.77
N LEU A 115 -0.29 31.16 2.46
CA LEU A 115 0.98 30.75 1.85
C LEU A 115 2.19 31.58 2.31
N LYS A 116 1.99 32.87 2.61
CA LYS A 116 3.03 33.77 3.14
C LYS A 116 3.37 33.49 4.60
N THR A 117 2.49 32.81 5.33
CA THR A 117 2.68 32.51 6.75
C THR A 117 3.36 31.16 6.91
N LYS A 118 4.44 31.09 7.69
CA LYS A 118 5.09 29.81 7.99
C LYS A 118 4.14 28.93 8.79
N ARG A 119 3.89 27.72 8.30
CA ARG A 119 3.01 26.76 8.95
C ARG A 119 3.60 26.29 10.29
N LYS A 120 2.80 26.33 11.36
CA LYS A 120 3.24 25.94 12.72
C LYS A 120 3.54 24.44 12.85
N THR A 121 2.82 23.60 12.11
CA THR A 121 2.96 22.14 12.13
C THR A 121 3.04 21.59 10.71
N LEU A 122 4.19 21.00 10.38
CA LEU A 122 4.40 20.35 9.08
C LEU A 122 3.73 18.98 9.08
N ARG A 123 3.14 18.60 7.94
CA ARG A 123 2.62 17.25 7.74
C ARG A 123 3.80 16.29 7.77
N LYS A 124 3.82 15.37 8.74
CA LYS A 124 4.75 14.24 8.73
C LYS A 124 4.36 13.35 7.55
N ARG A 125 5.38 12.85 6.84
CA ARG A 125 5.21 11.82 5.80
C ARG A 125 4.37 10.69 6.38
N LYS A 126 3.24 10.36 5.76
CA LYS A 126 2.56 9.11 6.10
C LYS A 126 3.37 8.05 5.38
N VAL A 127 4.02 7.17 6.12
CA VAL A 127 4.61 5.97 5.52
C VAL A 127 3.44 5.18 4.97
N SER A 128 3.24 5.21 3.66
CA SER A 128 2.18 4.44 3.02
C SER A 128 2.35 2.97 3.38
N ALA A 129 1.24 2.23 3.51
CA ALA A 129 1.32 0.78 3.71
C ALA A 129 2.19 0.11 2.62
N HIS A 130 2.29 0.73 1.44
CA HIS A 130 3.19 0.34 0.35
C HIS A 130 4.69 0.38 0.71
N ASN A 131 5.13 1.29 1.58
CA ASN A 131 6.50 1.25 2.12
C ASN A 131 6.68 0.18 3.22
N LYS A 132 5.60 -0.29 3.86
CA LYS A 132 5.65 -1.53 4.67
C LYS A 132 5.73 -2.79 3.79
N ILE A 133 5.06 -2.79 2.64
CA ILE A 133 5.10 -3.86 1.61
C ILE A 133 6.53 -4.13 1.13
N LYS A 134 7.38 -3.10 1.02
CA LYS A 134 8.78 -3.22 0.58
C LYS A 134 9.73 -3.82 1.65
N ARG A 135 9.33 -3.81 2.93
CA ARG A 135 10.12 -4.40 4.02
C ARG A 135 10.02 -5.93 4.05
N LEU A 136 9.00 -6.50 3.41
CA LEU A 136 8.72 -7.94 3.36
C LEU A 136 8.61 -8.38 1.90
N SER A 137 9.57 -7.99 1.08
CA SER A 137 9.68 -8.52 -0.28
C SER A 137 10.10 -9.99 -0.23
N LYS A 138 9.89 -10.71 -1.34
CA LYS A 138 10.47 -12.04 -1.55
C LYS A 138 11.96 -12.05 -1.19
N GLY A 139 12.37 -13.05 -0.43
CA GLY A 139 13.75 -13.19 0.07
C GLY A 139 14.05 -12.44 1.36
N THR A 140 13.13 -11.65 1.93
CA THR A 140 13.39 -10.99 3.23
C THR A 140 13.50 -12.04 4.33
N VAL A 141 14.53 -11.91 5.16
CA VAL A 141 14.76 -12.73 6.36
C VAL A 141 14.65 -11.84 7.59
N SER A 142 13.73 -12.18 8.49
CA SER A 142 13.48 -11.42 9.71
C SER A 142 13.17 -12.36 10.87
N TRP A 143 13.12 -11.82 12.09
CA TRP A 143 12.64 -12.54 13.27
C TRP A 143 11.67 -11.68 14.09
N TYR A 144 10.92 -12.31 14.96
CA TYR A 144 10.01 -11.65 15.90
C TYR A 144 10.01 -12.39 17.25
N GLU A 145 9.54 -11.69 18.28
CA GLU A 145 9.34 -12.26 19.62
C GLU A 145 7.85 -12.53 19.85
N ALA A 146 7.52 -13.72 20.35
CA ALA A 146 6.18 -14.11 20.76
C ALA A 146 6.24 -15.13 21.89
N GLU A 147 5.35 -15.04 22.88
CA GLU A 147 5.26 -15.97 24.02
C GLU A 147 6.63 -16.26 24.70
N GLU A 148 7.43 -15.22 24.96
CA GLU A 148 8.77 -15.34 25.57
C GLU A 148 9.71 -16.27 24.77
N ALA A 149 9.52 -16.28 23.45
CA ALA A 149 10.27 -17.06 22.48
C ALA A 149 10.62 -16.20 21.27
N TYR A 150 11.68 -16.59 20.56
CA TYR A 150 12.05 -15.94 19.30
C TYR A 150 11.74 -16.87 18.14
N TYR A 151 11.24 -16.32 17.04
CA TYR A 151 10.96 -17.06 15.81
C TYR A 151 11.56 -16.31 14.63
N GLY A 152 12.25 -17.03 13.76
CA GLY A 152 12.73 -16.54 12.48
C GLY A 152 11.71 -16.83 11.37
N PHE A 153 11.74 -16.04 10.30
CA PHE A 153 11.01 -16.38 9.09
C PHE A 153 11.71 -15.85 7.83
N VAL A 154 11.39 -16.49 6.71
CA VAL A 154 11.77 -16.05 5.36
C VAL A 154 10.52 -15.88 4.50
N VAL A 155 10.45 -14.77 3.77
CA VAL A 155 9.42 -14.54 2.76
C VAL A 155 9.77 -15.33 1.50
N LEU A 156 9.16 -16.50 1.31
CA LEU A 156 9.37 -17.35 0.14
C LEU A 156 8.75 -16.74 -1.13
N ASP A 157 7.59 -16.09 -0.99
CA ASP A 157 6.94 -15.41 -2.11
C ASP A 157 6.01 -14.28 -1.68
N ALA A 158 5.72 -13.40 -2.64
CA ALA A 158 4.87 -12.24 -2.44
C ALA A 158 3.92 -12.07 -3.63
N VAL A 159 2.61 -12.20 -3.37
CA VAL A 159 1.55 -12.09 -4.38
C VAL A 159 0.51 -11.10 -3.89
N TYR A 160 0.41 -9.94 -4.56
CA TYR A 160 -0.40 -8.80 -4.11
C TYR A 160 -0.11 -8.46 -2.62
N GLU A 161 -1.10 -8.58 -1.75
CA GLU A 161 -0.99 -8.37 -0.30
C GLU A 161 -0.59 -9.63 0.50
N GLY A 162 -0.59 -10.80 -0.13
CA GLY A 162 -0.22 -12.07 0.48
C GLY A 162 1.30 -12.28 0.53
N ARG A 163 1.77 -12.89 1.61
CA ARG A 163 3.16 -13.32 1.82
C ARG A 163 3.18 -14.78 2.21
N LEU A 164 3.97 -15.57 1.50
CA LEU A 164 4.29 -16.93 1.89
C LEU A 164 5.50 -16.89 2.81
N LEU A 165 5.33 -17.29 4.06
CA LEU A 165 6.39 -17.30 5.06
C LEU A 165 6.76 -18.74 5.39
N ALA A 166 8.06 -19.05 5.36
CA ALA A 166 8.61 -20.20 6.09
C ALA A 166 9.02 -19.72 7.47
N VAL A 167 8.45 -20.29 8.53
CA VAL A 167 8.67 -19.89 9.92
C VAL A 167 9.47 -20.98 10.62
N THR A 168 10.47 -20.59 11.41
CA THR A 168 11.29 -21.52 12.19
C THR A 168 10.54 -22.05 13.40
N GLU A 169 11.04 -23.14 13.98
CA GLU A 169 10.75 -23.48 15.38
C GLU A 169 11.27 -22.40 16.35
N LYS A 170 10.92 -22.58 17.64
CA LYS A 170 11.35 -21.70 18.74
C LYS A 170 12.87 -21.61 18.82
N LEU A 171 13.39 -20.41 18.70
CA LEU A 171 14.79 -20.05 18.89
C LEU A 171 15.04 -19.65 20.35
N SER A 172 16.21 -20.02 20.86
CA SER A 172 16.62 -19.75 22.25
C SER A 172 17.09 -18.31 22.46
N SER A 173 17.45 -17.59 21.39
CA SER A 173 17.90 -16.20 21.44
C SER A 173 17.59 -15.48 20.14
N PRO A 174 17.57 -14.13 20.11
CA PRO A 174 17.34 -13.36 18.89
C PRO A 174 18.42 -13.63 17.84
N PRO A 175 18.06 -14.06 16.62
CA PRO A 175 19.05 -14.33 15.59
C PRO A 175 19.71 -13.04 15.12
N LYS A 176 21.03 -13.08 14.92
CA LYS A 176 21.83 -11.92 14.50
C LYS A 176 22.17 -11.91 13.01
N SER A 177 22.03 -13.07 12.36
CA SER A 177 22.36 -13.27 10.95
C SER A 177 21.22 -14.01 10.23
N ASN A 178 21.16 -13.83 8.91
CA ASN A 178 20.26 -14.62 8.06
C ASN A 178 20.56 -16.13 8.15
N GLU A 179 21.83 -16.51 8.27
CA GLU A 179 22.29 -17.90 8.40
C GLU A 179 21.69 -18.62 9.61
N GLU A 180 21.55 -17.95 10.74
CA GLU A 180 20.92 -18.54 11.94
C GLU A 180 19.45 -18.91 11.67
N VAL A 181 18.71 -18.06 10.96
CA VAL A 181 17.33 -18.33 10.57
C VAL A 181 17.28 -19.45 9.52
N LEU A 182 18.13 -19.39 8.50
CA LEU A 182 18.14 -20.35 7.39
C LEU A 182 18.51 -21.77 7.82
N ASN A 183 19.38 -21.91 8.82
CA ASN A 183 19.82 -23.22 9.31
C ASN A 183 18.91 -23.81 10.40
N SER A 184 17.89 -23.06 10.84
CA SER A 184 16.96 -23.50 11.87
C SER A 184 15.89 -24.44 11.31
N PRO A 185 15.37 -25.38 12.13
CA PRO A 185 14.24 -26.23 11.75
C PRO A 185 13.00 -25.42 11.38
N VAL A 186 12.25 -25.89 10.38
CA VAL A 186 10.99 -25.28 9.95
C VAL A 186 9.87 -25.74 10.86
N LEU A 187 9.13 -24.79 11.43
CA LEU A 187 7.88 -25.08 12.13
C LEU A 187 6.72 -25.20 11.14
N THR A 188 6.59 -24.25 10.20
CA THR A 188 5.47 -24.22 9.26
C THR A 188 5.76 -23.32 8.06
N VAL A 189 4.96 -23.50 7.01
CA VAL A 189 4.90 -22.63 5.83
C VAL A 189 3.47 -22.11 5.67
N ILE A 190 3.28 -20.79 5.62
CA ILE A 190 1.95 -20.18 5.72
C ILE A 190 1.78 -18.97 4.80
N TRP A 191 0.59 -18.82 4.22
CA TRP A 191 0.19 -17.61 3.50
C TRP A 191 -0.49 -16.63 4.46
N LEU A 192 0.03 -15.41 4.53
CA LEU A 192 -0.50 -14.35 5.38
C LEU A 192 -0.71 -13.05 4.60
N PHE A 193 -1.81 -12.37 4.87
CA PHE A 193 -1.96 -10.98 4.45
C PHE A 193 -0.98 -10.09 5.21
N LEU A 194 -0.47 -9.04 4.56
CA LEU A 194 0.49 -8.10 5.15
C LEU A 194 0.07 -7.59 6.54
N ARG A 195 -1.24 -7.36 6.75
CA ARG A 195 -1.81 -6.91 8.03
C ARG A 195 -1.65 -7.92 9.18
N ASN A 196 -1.47 -9.20 8.86
CA ASN A 196 -1.34 -10.31 9.80
C ASN A 196 0.12 -10.75 9.99
N VAL A 197 1.08 -10.18 9.27
CA VAL A 197 2.51 -10.45 9.51
C VAL A 197 2.89 -9.88 10.90
N PRO A 198 3.72 -10.58 11.71
CA PRO A 198 4.07 -10.13 13.05
C PRO A 198 4.57 -8.68 13.09
N LYS A 199 3.96 -7.87 13.95
CA LYS A 199 4.40 -6.50 14.20
C LYS A 199 5.65 -6.53 15.09
N GLY A 200 6.57 -5.60 14.87
CA GLY A 200 7.82 -5.53 15.65
C GLY A 200 8.88 -6.54 15.21
N ASN A 201 8.82 -7.02 13.96
CA ASN A 201 9.85 -7.86 13.40
C ASN A 201 11.16 -7.08 13.14
N HIS A 202 12.27 -7.80 13.23
CA HIS A 202 13.63 -7.31 13.06
C HIS A 202 14.28 -7.99 11.85
N ASP A 203 14.72 -7.19 10.88
CA ASP A 203 15.33 -7.71 9.65
C ASP A 203 16.79 -8.09 9.91
N VAL A 204 17.17 -9.29 9.47
CA VAL A 204 18.53 -9.82 9.62
C VAL A 204 19.23 -10.01 8.28
N GLY A 205 18.51 -9.87 7.17
CA GLY A 205 19.09 -9.83 5.83
C GLY A 205 18.11 -10.18 4.73
N THR A 206 18.66 -10.45 3.56
CA THR A 206 17.91 -10.93 2.39
C THR A 206 18.61 -12.17 1.81
N VAL A 207 17.83 -13.01 1.13
CA VAL A 207 18.32 -14.17 0.39
C VAL A 207 17.72 -14.15 -1.02
N GLU A 208 18.51 -14.51 -2.02
CA GLU A 208 18.01 -14.61 -3.39
C GLU A 208 17.19 -15.89 -3.55
N ILE A 209 15.93 -15.75 -3.97
CA ILE A 209 15.01 -16.86 -4.22
C ILE A 209 14.60 -16.82 -5.69
N LYS A 210 15.11 -17.77 -6.48
CA LYS A 210 14.82 -17.87 -7.91
C LYS A 210 13.52 -18.63 -8.21
N GLY A 211 13.11 -19.54 -7.33
CA GLY A 211 11.90 -20.35 -7.49
C GLY A 211 10.62 -19.51 -7.42
N ASN A 212 9.56 -19.97 -8.10
CA ASN A 212 8.22 -19.42 -8.07
C ASN A 212 7.30 -20.33 -7.24
N TYR A 213 6.78 -19.81 -6.14
CA TYR A 213 5.98 -20.56 -5.19
C TYR A 213 4.49 -20.25 -5.33
N ASN A 214 4.10 -19.53 -6.40
CA ASN A 214 2.70 -19.27 -6.71
C ASN A 214 1.94 -20.59 -6.82
N GLY A 215 0.97 -20.78 -5.93
CA GLY A 215 0.15 -22.00 -5.87
C GLY A 215 0.82 -23.21 -5.21
N ARG A 216 1.95 -23.02 -4.50
CA ARG A 216 2.55 -24.03 -3.62
C ARG A 216 2.06 -23.89 -2.18
N ALA A 217 2.35 -24.89 -1.34
CA ALA A 217 1.72 -25.12 -0.05
C ALA A 217 1.76 -23.92 0.88
N GLY A 218 0.67 -23.80 1.63
CA GLY A 218 0.52 -22.99 2.81
C GLY A 218 -0.91 -23.12 3.32
N VAL A 219 -1.08 -22.99 4.63
CA VAL A 219 -2.42 -22.77 5.19
C VAL A 219 -2.85 -21.37 4.77
N PHE A 220 -3.96 -21.26 4.05
CA PHE A 220 -4.61 -19.98 3.81
C PHE A 220 -5.52 -19.70 4.99
N LEU A 221 -5.08 -18.79 5.86
CA LEU A 221 -5.95 -18.26 6.89
C LEU A 221 -6.85 -17.19 6.28
N CYS A 222 -7.99 -17.63 5.75
CA CYS A 222 -9.12 -16.78 5.39
C CYS A 222 -10.12 -16.89 6.56
N LYS A 223 -10.50 -15.83 7.31
CA LYS A 223 -11.71 -14.98 7.09
C LYS A 223 -12.04 -14.10 8.35
N PRO A 224 -13.04 -13.17 8.34
CA PRO A 224 -14.08 -12.99 7.31
C PRO A 224 -14.32 -11.55 6.77
N ILE A 225 -15.00 -11.55 5.63
CA ILE A 225 -15.99 -10.58 5.19
C ILE A 225 -16.89 -10.23 6.40
N SER A 226 -17.06 -8.94 6.63
CA SER A 226 -17.84 -8.36 7.72
C SER A 226 -19.20 -9.04 7.93
N PHE A 227 -19.37 -9.73 9.06
CA PHE A 227 -20.54 -9.59 9.93
C PHE A 227 -20.09 -9.78 11.38
N GLY A 228 -19.65 -8.67 11.97
CA GLY A 228 -19.75 -8.36 13.40
C GLY A 228 -19.36 -9.40 14.43
N ILE A 229 -18.15 -9.97 14.41
CA ILE A 229 -17.49 -10.47 15.64
C ILE A 229 -15.96 -10.25 15.50
N ASN A 230 -15.36 -9.51 16.43
CA ASN A 230 -13.92 -9.25 16.48
C ASN A 230 -13.17 -10.51 16.96
N PHE A 231 -12.62 -11.29 16.04
CA PHE A 231 -11.58 -12.26 16.35
C PHE A 231 -10.28 -11.82 15.67
N SER A 232 -9.36 -11.28 16.47
CA SER A 232 -7.99 -10.99 16.04
C SER A 232 -7.15 -12.26 16.17
N PHE A 233 -6.99 -13.01 15.09
CA PHE A 233 -6.00 -14.10 15.09
C PHE A 233 -4.60 -13.50 15.09
N ASN A 234 -3.82 -13.82 16.12
CA ASN A 234 -2.38 -13.61 16.15
C ASN A 234 -1.69 -14.86 15.57
N LEU A 235 -0.50 -14.74 14.97
CA LEU A 235 0.27 -15.87 14.43
C LEU A 235 0.38 -17.03 15.43
N ASP A 236 0.45 -16.67 16.71
CA ASP A 236 0.59 -17.58 17.85
C ASP A 236 -0.57 -18.57 17.99
N GLU A 237 -1.80 -18.17 17.68
CA GLU A 237 -2.95 -19.08 17.68
C GLU A 237 -2.95 -20.01 16.46
N CYS A 238 -2.41 -19.54 15.33
CA CYS A 238 -2.34 -20.29 14.08
C CYS A 238 -1.34 -21.45 14.15
N HIS A 239 -0.25 -21.27 14.88
CA HIS A 239 0.74 -22.33 15.15
C HIS A 239 0.15 -23.55 15.86
N ARG A 240 -1.01 -23.42 16.53
CA ARG A 240 -1.59 -24.52 17.32
C ARG A 240 -2.63 -25.38 16.58
N ARG A 241 -3.14 -24.95 15.41
CA ARG A 241 -4.34 -25.57 14.81
C ARG A 241 -4.11 -26.25 13.46
N VAL A 242 -3.18 -25.79 12.64
CA VAL A 242 -2.87 -26.41 11.34
C VAL A 242 -1.36 -26.29 11.06
N LEU A 243 -0.57 -27.23 11.57
CA LEU A 243 0.85 -27.32 11.25
C LEU A 243 1.04 -28.20 10.01
N LEU A 244 1.55 -27.59 8.94
CA LEU A 244 2.29 -28.36 7.94
C LEU A 244 3.61 -28.74 8.61
N ASP A 245 3.70 -29.98 9.08
CA ASP A 245 4.89 -30.48 9.74
C ASP A 245 6.01 -30.73 8.72
N PHE A 246 7.20 -30.20 9.00
CA PHE A 246 8.41 -30.35 8.19
C PHE A 246 9.55 -30.94 9.06
N PRO A 247 9.38 -32.15 9.63
CA PRO A 247 10.16 -32.62 10.79
C PRO A 247 11.65 -32.85 10.51
N GLU A 248 12.11 -32.67 9.27
CA GLU A 248 13.49 -32.88 8.85
C GLU A 248 14.05 -31.75 7.97
N HIS A 249 13.28 -30.68 7.72
CA HIS A 249 13.72 -29.60 6.85
C HIS A 249 14.19 -28.38 7.64
N LYS A 250 15.25 -27.77 7.15
CA LYS A 250 15.68 -26.43 7.54
C LYS A 250 15.01 -25.40 6.64
N VAL A 251 14.92 -24.16 7.11
CA VAL A 251 14.33 -23.07 6.32
C VAL A 251 15.03 -22.91 4.96
N ARG A 252 16.35 -23.13 4.90
CA ARG A 252 17.12 -23.12 3.66
C ARG A 252 16.62 -24.13 2.63
N ASP A 253 16.18 -25.30 3.06
CA ASP A 253 15.75 -26.36 2.15
C ASP A 253 14.51 -25.91 1.36
N LEU A 254 13.68 -25.06 1.97
CA LEU A 254 12.49 -24.49 1.35
C LEU A 254 12.77 -23.35 0.36
N LEU A 255 14.03 -22.90 0.23
CA LEU A 255 14.44 -21.98 -0.84
C LEU A 255 14.50 -22.65 -2.22
N ASN A 256 14.38 -23.99 -2.27
CA ASN A 256 14.00 -24.71 -3.47
C ASN A 256 12.49 -24.97 -3.45
N GLU A 257 11.79 -24.52 -4.49
CA GLU A 257 10.34 -24.67 -4.60
C GLU A 257 9.88 -26.13 -4.57
N GLU A 258 10.69 -27.06 -5.06
CA GLU A 258 10.39 -28.51 -5.08
C GLU A 258 10.20 -29.09 -3.68
N ASN A 259 10.86 -28.50 -2.68
CA ASN A 259 10.77 -28.93 -1.28
C ASN A 259 9.56 -28.34 -0.56
N VAL A 260 8.84 -27.42 -1.19
CA VAL A 260 7.56 -26.92 -0.70
C VAL A 260 6.45 -27.72 -1.37
N PRO A 261 5.69 -28.54 -0.62
CA PRO A 261 4.64 -29.39 -1.18
C PRO A 261 3.56 -28.53 -1.85
N ILE A 262 2.66 -29.13 -2.63
CA ILE A 262 1.45 -28.44 -3.11
C ILE A 262 0.30 -28.91 -2.22
N LYS A 263 -0.01 -28.14 -1.18
CA LYS A 263 -1.10 -28.43 -0.23
C LYS A 263 -1.79 -27.13 0.18
N PHE A 264 -3.07 -27.02 -0.13
CA PHE A 264 -3.91 -25.91 0.31
C PHE A 264 -4.78 -26.37 1.46
N PHE A 265 -4.65 -25.70 2.61
CA PHE A 265 -5.60 -25.85 3.70
C PHE A 265 -6.34 -24.52 3.84
N CYS A 266 -7.65 -24.54 3.60
CA CYS A 266 -8.55 -23.44 3.92
C CYS A 266 -9.27 -23.86 5.20
N GLU A 267 -9.05 -23.16 6.31
CA GLU A 267 -9.76 -23.42 7.56
C GLU A 267 -11.14 -22.73 7.48
N GLU A 268 -12.20 -23.50 7.18
CA GLU A 268 -13.58 -23.09 7.43
C GLU A 268 -14.17 -23.94 8.55
N THR A 269 -14.71 -23.27 9.57
CA THR A 269 -15.35 -23.91 10.71
C THR A 269 -16.63 -24.64 10.28
N ALA A 270 -16.59 -25.96 10.46
CA ALA A 270 -17.68 -26.92 10.68
C ALA A 270 -19.03 -26.67 9.98
N GLU A 271 -19.29 -27.39 8.89
CA GLU A 271 -20.20 -28.56 8.94
C GLU A 271 -20.48 -29.16 7.56
N ASN A 272 -20.26 -28.46 6.46
CA ASN A 272 -20.58 -29.00 5.14
C ASN A 272 -19.56 -28.54 4.10
N GLU A 273 -18.51 -29.33 3.85
CA GLU A 273 -17.77 -29.36 2.56
C GLU A 273 -16.52 -30.26 2.56
N THR A 274 -16.37 -31.20 3.50
CA THR A 274 -15.28 -32.20 3.49
C THR A 274 -15.19 -32.99 2.18
N LYS A 275 -16.24 -32.97 1.36
CA LYS A 275 -16.30 -33.58 0.04
C LYS A 275 -15.60 -32.75 -1.06
N MET A 276 -15.57 -31.42 -0.96
CA MET A 276 -15.05 -30.55 -2.05
C MET A 276 -13.52 -30.48 -2.06
N VAL A 277 -12.87 -30.67 -0.91
CA VAL A 277 -11.40 -30.67 -0.77
C VAL A 277 -10.76 -31.93 -1.36
N LEU A 278 -11.44 -33.08 -1.31
CA LEU A 278 -10.94 -34.33 -1.89
C LEU A 278 -11.04 -34.36 -3.42
N GLU A 279 -12.06 -33.76 -4.02
CA GLU A 279 -12.22 -33.74 -5.49
C GLU A 279 -11.19 -32.85 -6.21
N LEU A 280 -10.73 -31.77 -5.58
CA LEU A 280 -9.67 -30.91 -6.14
C LEU A 280 -8.29 -31.59 -6.15
N MET A 281 -8.06 -32.59 -5.29
CA MET A 281 -6.80 -33.34 -5.24
C MET A 281 -6.61 -34.35 -6.39
N HIS A 282 -7.66 -34.67 -7.15
CA HIS A 282 -7.57 -35.65 -8.25
C HIS A 282 -7.51 -35.03 -9.65
N ASN A 283 -7.56 -33.70 -9.80
CA ASN A 283 -7.46 -33.09 -11.13
C ASN A 283 -6.69 -31.75 -11.15
N PRO A 284 -5.35 -31.78 -11.27
CA PRO A 284 -4.50 -30.59 -11.29
C PRO A 284 -4.67 -29.72 -12.56
N ALA A 285 -5.46 -30.15 -13.54
CA ALA A 285 -5.75 -29.41 -14.77
C ALA A 285 -7.06 -28.59 -14.70
N SER A 286 -7.76 -28.59 -13.58
CA SER A 286 -9.04 -27.89 -13.47
C SER A 286 -8.85 -26.37 -13.55
N ASN A 287 -9.36 -25.77 -14.61
CA ASN A 287 -9.49 -24.31 -14.79
C ASN A 287 -10.15 -23.63 -13.58
N PHE A 288 -10.86 -24.38 -12.74
CA PHE A 288 -11.55 -23.91 -11.55
C PHE A 288 -10.61 -23.41 -10.43
N ALA A 289 -9.41 -24.00 -10.26
CA ALA A 289 -8.43 -23.51 -9.26
C ALA A 289 -7.81 -22.16 -9.69
N LYS A 290 -7.54 -22.01 -10.99
CA LYS A 290 -7.17 -20.71 -11.59
C LYS A 290 -8.32 -19.71 -11.49
N GLU A 291 -9.55 -20.19 -11.60
CA GLU A 291 -10.77 -19.37 -11.51
C GLU A 291 -11.12 -18.97 -10.08
N MET A 292 -10.75 -19.75 -9.06
CA MET A 292 -10.87 -19.33 -7.65
C MET A 292 -9.80 -18.29 -7.27
N ILE A 293 -8.57 -18.40 -7.79
CA ILE A 293 -7.57 -17.33 -7.67
C ILE A 293 -8.02 -16.06 -8.42
N ARG A 294 -8.71 -16.22 -9.56
CA ARG A 294 -9.34 -15.09 -10.26
C ARG A 294 -10.54 -14.53 -9.47
N LYS A 295 -11.45 -15.36 -8.96
CA LYS A 295 -12.69 -14.93 -8.31
C LYS A 295 -12.48 -14.39 -6.89
N SER A 296 -11.46 -14.85 -6.16
CA SER A 296 -11.06 -14.22 -4.89
C SER A 296 -10.42 -12.84 -5.09
N VAL A 297 -9.87 -12.58 -6.28
CA VAL A 297 -9.33 -11.27 -6.71
C VAL A 297 -10.42 -10.34 -7.30
N TYR A 298 -11.60 -10.85 -7.68
CA TYR A 298 -12.66 -10.06 -8.34
C TYR A 298 -13.85 -9.67 -7.44
N LEU A 299 -13.87 -10.04 -6.16
CA LEU A 299 -15.00 -9.75 -5.27
C LEU A 299 -15.08 -8.30 -4.73
N GLU A 300 -14.20 -7.39 -5.16
CA GLU A 300 -14.30 -5.95 -4.80
C GLU A 300 -14.89 -5.03 -5.88
N THR A 301 -15.36 -5.56 -7.03
CA THR A 301 -15.82 -4.70 -8.15
C THR A 301 -17.30 -4.80 -8.54
N PHE A 302 -18.16 -5.40 -7.72
CA PHE A 302 -19.61 -5.32 -7.95
C PHE A 302 -20.38 -5.15 -6.64
N PHE A 303 -20.48 -3.90 -6.17
CA PHE A 303 -21.63 -3.43 -5.39
C PHE A 303 -21.87 -1.94 -5.70
N HIS A 304 -22.88 -1.69 -6.53
CA HIS A 304 -23.73 -0.51 -6.45
C HIS A 304 -24.92 -0.85 -5.56
#